data_AF-A0A940QVK6-F1
#
_entry.id   AF-A0A940QVK6-F1
#
_cell.length_a   1.000
_cell.length_b   1.000
_cell.length_c   1.000
_cell.angle_alpha   90.00
_cell.angle_beta   90.00
_cell.angle_gamma   90.00
#
_symmetry.space_group_name_H-M   'P 1'
#
loop_
_entity.id
_entity.type
_entity.pdbx_description
1 polymer ?
#
loop_
_entity_poly.entity_id
_entity_poly.type
_entity_poly.pdbx_seq_one_letter_code
_entity_poly.pdbx_strand_id
1 'polypeptide(L)'
;MFLHKGKSFGFILIFSLILFIFIALPFFIDLFYQTFLTELFVWILFAISFDLIFGYTGLLSFGQALFFGLGSYTVTISILKMGLNTELALLLSIIIPMIFSWFVGYF
;
A
#
# COMPACT_ATOMS: atom_id res chain seq x y z
N MET A 1 25.17 -22.88 23.43
CA MET A 1 24.38 -22.92 22.18
C MET A 1 22.88 -23.23 22.44
N PHE A 2 22.19 -22.65 23.45
CA PHE A 2 20.75 -22.95 23.70
C PHE A 2 19.88 -21.84 24.36
N LEU A 3 20.30 -20.56 24.38
CA LEU A 3 19.59 -19.53 25.17
C LEU A 3 19.09 -18.30 24.37
N HIS A 4 18.48 -18.48 23.18
CA HIS A 4 17.86 -17.36 22.44
C HIS A 4 16.40 -17.59 21.99
N LYS A 5 15.81 -18.77 22.24
CA LYS A 5 14.43 -19.08 21.82
C LYS A 5 13.33 -18.33 22.62
N GLY A 6 13.60 -17.96 23.88
CA GLY A 6 12.59 -17.37 24.77
C GLY A 6 12.15 -15.94 24.40
N LYS A 7 13.06 -15.10 23.89
CA LYS A 7 12.72 -13.74 23.44
C LYS A 7 12.04 -13.72 22.06
N SER A 8 12.40 -14.66 21.19
CA SER A 8 11.76 -14.83 19.87
C SER A 8 10.31 -15.27 20.02
N PHE A 9 10.01 -16.18 20.95
CA PHE A 9 8.64 -16.65 21.17
C PHE A 9 7.71 -15.52 21.65
N GLY A 10 8.18 -14.67 22.58
CA GLY A 10 7.42 -13.50 23.03
C GLY A 10 7.17 -12.48 21.91
N PHE A 11 8.16 -12.23 21.06
CA PHE A 11 8.02 -11.35 19.90
C PHE A 11 6.98 -11.89 18.89
N ILE A 12 7.02 -13.19 18.59
CA ILE A 12 6.05 -13.84 17.68
C ILE A 12 4.63 -13.75 18.27
N LEU A 13 4.48 -13.94 19.58
CA LEU A 13 3.19 -13.84 20.26
C LEU A 13 2.60 -12.42 20.18
N ILE A 14 3.43 -11.40 20.43
CA ILE A 14 3.03 -9.99 20.32
C ILE A 14 2.67 -9.63 18.87
N PHE A 15 3.50 -10.03 17.91
CA PHE A 15 3.25 -9.78 16.49
C PHE A 15 1.96 -10.45 16.01
N SER A 16 1.74 -11.70 16.41
CA SER A 16 0.50 -12.43 16.10
C SER A 16 -0.73 -11.77 16.74
N LEU A 17 -0.60 -11.22 17.94
CA LEU A 17 -1.70 -10.52 18.62
C LEU A 17 -2.06 -9.22 17.89
N ILE A 18 -1.05 -8.46 17.45
CA ILE A 18 -1.25 -7.22 16.68
C ILE A 18 -1.95 -7.52 15.34
N LEU A 19 -1.50 -8.56 14.62
CA LEU A 19 -2.15 -8.99 13.38
C LEU A 19 -3.60 -9.41 13.59
N PHE A 20 -3.87 -10.14 14.68
CA PHE A 20 -5.23 -10.56 15.02
C PHE A 20 -6.14 -9.36 15.28
N ILE A 21 -5.67 -8.35 16.01
CA ILE A 21 -6.41 -7.10 16.24
C ILE A 21 -6.70 -6.38 14.92
N PHE A 22 -5.73 -6.32 14.00
CA PHE A 22 -5.92 -5.68 12.69
C PHE A 22 -6.96 -6.38 11.82
N ILE A 23 -7.00 -7.71 11.84
CA ILE A 23 -8.01 -8.51 11.12
C ILE A 23 -9.40 -8.35 11.76
N ALA A 24 -9.45 -8.21 13.09
CA ALA A 24 -10.69 -8.06 13.83
C ALA A 24 -11.30 -6.64 13.72
N LEU A 25 -10.46 -5.60 13.60
CA LEU A 25 -10.86 -4.19 13.51
C LEU A 25 -12.07 -3.90 12.61
N PRO A 26 -12.13 -4.32 11.32
CA PRO A 26 -13.24 -3.98 10.43
C PRO A 26 -14.61 -4.52 10.88
N PHE A 27 -14.66 -5.50 11.80
CA PHE A 27 -15.91 -6.04 12.32
C PHE A 27 -16.50 -5.22 13.47
N PHE A 28 -15.71 -4.35 14.10
CA PHE A 28 -16.12 -3.60 15.30
C PHE A 28 -16.21 -2.08 15.07
N ILE A 29 -15.79 -1.59 13.90
CA ILE A 29 -15.78 -0.15 13.58
C ILE A 29 -16.74 0.17 12.44
N ASP A 30 -17.27 1.40 12.42
CA ASP A 30 -18.12 1.86 11.32
C ASP A 30 -17.32 2.05 10.01
N LEU A 31 -18.04 1.94 8.89
CA LEU A 31 -17.53 2.17 7.53
C LEU A 31 -16.74 3.48 7.38
N PHE A 32 -17.20 4.56 8.03
CA PHE A 32 -16.51 5.84 8.00
C PHE A 32 -15.08 5.75 8.57
N TYR A 33 -14.94 5.16 9.76
CA TYR A 33 -13.63 4.97 10.39
C TYR A 33 -12.78 3.96 9.62
N GLN A 34 -13.39 2.95 9.01
CA GLN A 34 -12.67 1.99 8.17
C GLN A 34 -12.08 2.65 6.91
N THR A 35 -12.86 3.47 6.20
CA THR A 35 -12.36 4.22 5.04
C THR A 35 -11.28 5.22 5.45
N PHE A 36 -11.51 5.97 6.53
CA PHE A 36 -10.53 6.92 7.06
C PHE A 36 -9.21 6.26 7.44
N LEU A 37 -9.25 5.14 8.16
CA LEU A 37 -8.04 4.38 8.52
C LEU A 37 -7.32 3.86 7.28
N THR A 38 -8.06 3.33 6.31
CA THR A 38 -7.46 2.83 5.05
C THR A 38 -6.72 3.94 4.31
N GLU A 39 -7.35 5.12 4.17
CA GLU A 39 -6.73 6.28 3.55
C GLU A 39 -5.49 6.76 4.32
N LEU A 40 -5.59 6.83 5.65
CA LEU A 40 -4.47 7.18 6.53
C LEU A 40 -3.30 6.21 6.35
N PHE A 41 -3.55 4.90 6.31
CA PHE A 41 -2.50 3.90 6.06
C PHE A 41 -1.87 4.04 4.68
N VAL A 42 -2.65 4.35 3.65
CA VAL A 42 -2.12 4.61 2.31
C VAL A 42 -1.17 5.81 2.34
N TRP A 43 -1.54 6.91 3.00
CA TRP A 43 -0.68 8.08 3.14
C TRP A 43 0.57 7.81 3.98
N ILE A 44 0.46 7.02 5.06
CA ILE A 44 1.63 6.59 5.85
C ILE A 44 2.59 5.77 5.00
N LEU A 45 2.10 4.77 4.26
CA LEU A 45 2.93 3.93 3.40
C LEU A 45 3.60 4.75 2.31
N PHE A 46 2.89 5.73 1.74
CA PHE A 46 3.44 6.66 0.77
C PHE A 46 4.55 7.52 1.39
N ALA A 47 4.32 8.10 2.57
CA ALA A 47 5.30 8.91 3.28
C ALA A 47 6.56 8.12 3.67
N ILE A 48 6.40 6.88 4.16
CA ILE A 48 7.53 6.00 4.49
C ILE A 48 8.30 5.63 3.22
N SER A 49 7.61 5.29 2.12
CA SER A 49 8.28 4.98 0.85
C SER A 49 9.09 6.16 0.34
N PHE A 50 8.57 7.38 0.48
CA PHE A 50 9.28 8.61 0.16
C PHE A 50 10.49 8.83 1.08
N ASP A 51 10.32 8.71 2.40
CA ASP A 51 11.40 8.85 3.38
C ASP A 51 12.52 7.82 3.19
N LEU A 52 12.19 6.59 2.79
CA LEU A 52 13.19 5.58 2.48
C LEU A 52 14.07 5.96 1.28
N ILE A 53 13.51 6.53 0.21
CA ILE A 53 14.32 6.96 -0.94
C ILE A 53 15.04 8.26 -0.60
N PHE A 54 14.31 9.29 -0.19
CA PHE A 54 14.86 10.61 0.05
C PHE A 54 15.83 10.62 1.23
N GLY A 55 15.48 9.96 2.34
CA GLY A 55 16.27 9.91 3.55
C GLY A 55 17.55 9.08 3.41
N TYR A 56 17.53 7.98 2.66
CA TYR A 56 18.75 7.16 2.47
C TYR A 56 19.61 7.58 1.28
N THR A 57 19.01 8.03 0.19
CA THR A 57 19.76 8.38 -1.04
C THR A 57 20.01 9.88 -1.19
N GLY A 58 19.25 10.72 -0.48
CA GLY A 58 19.28 12.18 -0.65
C GLY A 58 18.64 12.68 -1.95
N LEU A 59 18.12 11.78 -2.79
CA LEU A 59 17.53 12.12 -4.08
C LEU A 59 16.01 12.25 -3.96
N LEU A 60 15.49 13.37 -4.47
CA LEU A 60 14.05 13.59 -4.56
C LEU A 60 13.48 12.80 -5.76
N SER A 61 12.73 11.73 -5.51
CA SER A 61 12.07 10.94 -6.56
C SER A 61 10.64 11.40 -6.79
N PHE A 62 10.36 11.98 -7.96
CA PHE A 62 8.99 12.33 -8.38
C PHE A 62 8.19 11.14 -8.93
N GLY A 63 8.86 9.99 -9.17
CA GLY A 63 8.22 8.82 -9.76
C GLY A 63 7.13 8.22 -8.85
N GLN A 64 7.32 8.24 -7.54
CA GLN A 64 6.38 7.66 -6.57
C GLN A 64 4.99 8.30 -6.67
N ALA A 65 4.92 9.64 -6.70
CA ALA A 65 3.67 10.37 -6.85
C ALA A 65 3.03 10.12 -8.23
N LEU A 66 3.84 10.05 -9.28
CA LEU A 66 3.36 9.74 -10.63
C LEU A 66 2.69 8.37 -10.68
N PHE A 67 3.37 7.30 -10.22
CA PHE A 67 2.81 5.94 -10.27
C PHE A 67 1.62 5.77 -9.33
N PHE A 68 1.65 6.41 -8.15
CA PHE A 68 0.51 6.43 -7.23
C PHE A 68 -0.73 7.08 -7.87
N GLY A 69 -0.56 8.24 -8.51
CA GLY A 69 -1.63 8.92 -9.23
C GLY A 69 -2.13 8.14 -10.44
N LEU A 70 -1.21 7.60 -11.25
CA LEU A 70 -1.57 6.88 -12.48
C LEU A 70 -2.35 5.59 -12.19
N GLY A 71 -2.00 4.86 -11.13
CA GLY A 71 -2.77 3.72 -10.65
C GLY A 71 -4.16 4.11 -10.14
N SER A 72 -4.26 5.15 -9.30
CA SER A 72 -5.55 5.58 -8.73
C SER A 72 -6.51 6.12 -9.79
N TYR A 73 -6.03 6.97 -10.71
CA TYR A 73 -6.82 7.46 -11.84
C TYR A 73 -7.28 6.32 -12.75
N THR A 74 -6.45 5.29 -12.96
CA THR A 74 -6.84 4.11 -13.73
C THR A 74 -8.05 3.42 -13.09
N VAL A 75 -7.99 3.13 -11.77
CA VAL A 75 -9.14 2.54 -11.05
C VAL A 75 -10.37 3.43 -11.17
N THR A 76 -10.24 4.73 -10.87
CA THR A 76 -11.35 5.67 -10.86
C THR A 76 -12.01 5.79 -12.23
N ILE A 77 -11.23 5.88 -13.32
CA ILE A 77 -11.77 5.99 -14.68
C ILE A 77 -12.41 4.67 -15.12
N SER A 78 -11.77 3.53 -14.83
CA SER A 78 -12.31 2.20 -15.15
C SER A 78 -13.67 1.96 -14.50
N ILE A 79 -13.86 2.40 -13.25
CA ILE A 79 -15.14 2.24 -12.55
C ILE A 79 -16.14 3.31 -13.00
N LEU A 80 -15.78 4.61 -12.93
CA LEU A 80 -16.74 5.71 -13.10
C LEU A 80 -17.11 5.98 -14.57
N LYS A 81 -16.19 5.75 -15.51
CA LYS A 81 -16.43 6.04 -16.94
C LYS A 81 -16.64 4.80 -17.79
N MET A 82 -15.95 3.70 -17.48
CA MET A 82 -16.04 2.47 -18.28
C MET A 82 -17.04 1.46 -17.69
N GLY A 83 -17.54 1.67 -16.47
CA GLY A 83 -18.50 0.78 -15.82
C GLY A 83 -17.94 -0.62 -15.53
N LEU A 84 -16.61 -0.75 -15.42
CA LEU A 84 -15.97 -2.04 -15.18
C LEU A 84 -16.11 -2.46 -13.72
N ASN A 85 -16.17 -3.78 -13.51
CA ASN A 85 -16.15 -4.37 -12.17
C ASN A 85 -14.84 -4.03 -11.45
N THR A 86 -14.91 -3.99 -10.12
CA THR A 86 -13.77 -3.66 -9.25
C THR A 86 -12.56 -4.58 -9.49
N GLU A 87 -12.77 -5.89 -9.74
CA GLU A 87 -11.63 -6.79 -9.97
C GLU A 87 -10.87 -6.44 -11.25
N LEU A 88 -11.59 -6.11 -12.33
CA LEU A 88 -10.99 -5.69 -13.59
C LEU A 88 -10.32 -4.32 -13.46
N ALA A 89 -10.93 -3.39 -12.73
CA ALA A 89 -10.35 -2.08 -12.48
C ALA A 89 -9.02 -2.17 -11.69
N LEU A 90 -8.93 -3.09 -10.72
CA LEU A 90 -7.69 -3.36 -9.97
C LEU A 90 -6.62 -4.02 -10.84
N LEU A 91 -6.99 -4.94 -11.73
CA LEU A 91 -6.03 -5.53 -12.68
C LEU A 91 -5.48 -4.45 -13.62
N LEU A 92 -6.35 -3.60 -14.16
CA LEU A 92 -5.94 -2.50 -15.03
C LEU A 92 -5.02 -1.50 -14.33
N SER A 93 -5.27 -1.21 -13.05
CA SER A 93 -4.42 -0.30 -12.28
C SER A 93 -3.05 -0.85 -11.93
N ILE A 94 -2.81 -2.15 -12.12
CA ILE A 94 -1.47 -2.75 -12.06
C ILE A 94 -0.82 -2.70 -13.45
N ILE A 95 -1.57 -3.12 -14.49
CA ILE A 95 -1.07 -3.26 -15.85
C ILE A 95 -0.68 -1.91 -16.45
N ILE A 96 -1.50 -0.88 -16.29
CA ILE A 96 -1.27 0.43 -16.92
C ILE A 96 -0.01 1.12 -16.39
N PRO A 97 0.21 1.24 -15.05
CA PRO A 97 1.48 1.75 -14.53
C PRO A 97 2.69 0.89 -14.88
N MET A 98 2.53 -0.44 -14.96
CA MET A 98 3.62 -1.34 -15.35
C MET A 98 4.09 -1.08 -16.79
N ILE A 99 3.15 -0.96 -17.73
CA ILE A 99 3.46 -0.61 -19.13
C ILE A 99 4.07 0.79 -19.19
N PHE A 100 3.52 1.75 -18.45
CA PHE A 100 4.06 3.11 -18.40
C PHE A 100 5.50 3.14 -17.88
N SER A 101 5.80 2.38 -16.82
CA SER A 101 7.15 2.26 -16.27
C SER A 101 8.13 1.66 -17.27
N TRP A 102 7.69 0.69 -18.07
CA TRP A 102 8.53 0.10 -19.12
C TRP A 102 8.95 1.15 -20.15
N PHE A 103 8.01 1.99 -20.58
CA PHE A 103 8.30 3.09 -21.51
C PHE A 103 9.23 4.14 -20.91
N VAL A 104 8.99 4.56 -19.66
CA VAL A 104 9.82 5.56 -18.99
C VAL A 104 11.23 5.05 -18.74
N GLY A 105 11.38 3.78 -18.31
CA GLY A 105 12.69 3.20 -18.00
C GLY A 105 13.59 2.94 -19.21
N TYR A 106 13.08 3.10 -20.44
CA TYR A 106 13.88 2.99 -21.65
C TYR A 106 14.70 4.28 -21.96
N PHE A 107 14.33 5.41 -21.36
CA PHE A 107 15.01 6.70 -21.51
C PHE A 107 15.90 7.00 -20.31
#